data_AF-A0A1W9WD60-F1
#
_entry.id   AF-A0A1W9WD60-F1
#
_cell.length_a   1.000
_cell.length_b   1.000
_cell.length_c   1.000
_cell.angle_alpha   90.00
_cell.angle_beta   90.00
_cell.angle_gamma   90.00
#
_symmetry.space_group_name_H-M   'P 1'
#
loop_
_entity.id
_entity.type
_entity.pdbx_description
1 polymer ?
#
loop_
_entity_poly.entity_id
_entity_poly.type
_entity_poly.pdbx_seq_one_letter_code
_entity_poly.pdbx_strand_id
1 'polypeptide(L)' 'VFLFMLPGCLMVIITSWKFTHNAWLIMEGSPDPGGIPYRFLVKGTITVGFTLLSLQGLSLGLHSLLQLIGLEAFEEEKP' A
#
# COMPACT_ATOMS: atom_id res chain seq x y z
N VAL A 1 4.44 14.44 -1.20
CA VAL A 1 3.62 13.19 -1.12
C VAL A 1 2.71 13.01 -2.33
N PHE A 2 1.81 13.95 -2.61
CA PHE A 2 0.76 13.79 -3.63
C PHE A 2 1.28 13.58 -5.07
N LEU A 3 2.36 14.26 -5.47
CA LEU A 3 2.82 14.29 -6.86
C LEU A 3 3.71 13.09 -7.26
N PHE A 4 4.32 12.42 -6.28
CA PHE A 4 5.30 11.36 -6.53
C PHE A 4 4.91 10.05 -5.84
N MET A 5 4.56 10.12 -4.56
CA MET A 5 4.30 8.93 -3.75
C MET A 5 2.95 8.29 -4.09
N LEU A 6 1.87 9.08 -4.18
CA LEU A 6 0.55 8.56 -4.52
C LEU A 6 0.47 7.92 -5.92
N PRO A 7 0.92 8.58 -7.00
CA PRO A 7 0.88 7.95 -8.33
C PRO A 7 1.76 6.70 -8.40
N GLY A 8 2.92 6.69 -7.74
CA GLY A 8 3.77 5.50 -7.64
C GLY A 8 3.08 4.34 -6.89
N CYS A 9 2.47 4.63 -5.73
CA CYS A 9 1.75 3.61 -4.98
C CYS A 9 0.51 3.10 -5.73
N LEU A 10 -0.25 3.98 -6.39
CA LEU A 10 -1.39 3.59 -7.22
C LEU A 10 -0.99 2.67 -8.36
N MET A 11 0.12 2.95 -9.05
CA MET A 11 0.64 2.07 -10.11
C MET A 11 0.93 0.67 -9.58
N VAL A 12 1.57 0.57 -8.40
CA VAL A 12 1.88 -0.71 -7.75
C VAL A 12 0.61 -1.41 -7.27
N ILE A 13 -0.36 -0.69 -6.71
CA ILE A 13 -1.65 -1.27 -6.28
C ILE A 13 -2.38 -1.87 -7.49
N ILE A 14 -2.51 -1.13 -8.59
CA ILE A 14 -3.23 -1.60 -9.79
C ILE A 14 -2.55 -2.85 -10.38
N THR A 15 -1.23 -2.84 -10.49
CA THR A 15 -0.47 -3.97 -11.06
C THR A 15 -0.49 -5.19 -10.13
N SER A 16 -0.25 -5.00 -8.83
CA SER A 16 -0.29 -6.08 -7.84
C SER A 16 -1.70 -6.64 -7.62
N TRP A 17 -2.74 -5.82 -7.74
CA TRP A 17 -4.13 -6.27 -7.66
C TRP A 17 -4.46 -7.25 -8.79
N LYS A 18 -4.11 -6.90 -10.04
CA LYS A 18 -4.29 -7.80 -11.20
C LYS A 18 -3.51 -9.10 -11.02
N PHE A 19 -2.29 -9.01 -10.47
CA PHE A 19 -1.44 -10.17 -10.20
C PHE A 19 -2.02 -11.10 -9.12
N THR A 20 -2.52 -10.53 -8.02
CA THR A 20 -3.15 -11.25 -6.91
C THR A 20 -4.49 -11.86 -7.33
N HIS A 21 -5.32 -11.11 -8.05
CA HIS A 21 -6.63 -11.57 -8.53
C HIS A 21 -6.50 -12.76 -9.49
N ASN A 22 -5.54 -12.72 -10.42
CA ASN A 22 -5.26 -13.85 -11.29
C ASN A 22 -4.80 -15.09 -10.51
N ALA A 23 -3.90 -14.91 -9.53
CA ALA A 23 -3.43 -16.00 -8.68
C ALA A 23 -4.57 -16.61 -7.82
N TRP A 24 -5.54 -15.78 -7.41
CA TRP A 24 -6.71 -16.22 -6.67
C TRP A 24 -7.69 -17.02 -7.55
N LEU A 25 -7.94 -16.55 -8.78
CA LEU A 25 -8.80 -17.25 -9.76
C LEU A 25 -8.32 -18.66 -10.08
N ILE A 26 -7.01 -18.86 -10.23
CA ILE A 26 -6.43 -20.18 -10.52
C ILE A 26 -6.12 -21.00 -9.26
N MET A 27 -6.46 -20.48 -8.07
CA MET A 27 -6.08 -21.02 -6.76
C MET A 27 -4.62 -21.48 -6.75
N GLU A 28 -3.73 -20.56 -7.10
CA GLU A 28 -2.31 -20.86 -7.31
C GLU A 28 -1.68 -21.40 -6.02
N GLY A 29 -1.41 -22.70 -6.01
CA GLY A 29 -0.75 -23.42 -4.94
C GLY A 29 0.55 -24.07 -5.44
N SER A 30 1.52 -24.26 -4.54
CA SER A 30 2.74 -24.99 -4.90
C SER A 30 2.40 -26.47 -5.15
N PRO A 31 2.86 -27.07 -6.27
CA PRO A 31 2.72 -28.50 -6.51
C PRO A 31 3.65 -29.37 -5.64
N ASP A 32 4.61 -28.76 -4.94
CA ASP A 32 5.54 -29.45 -4.05
C ASP A 32 4.85 -29.94 -2.75
N PRO A 33 5.16 -31.16 -2.28
CA PRO A 33 4.64 -31.66 -1.00
C PRO A 33 5.18 -30.79 0.14
N GLY A 34 4.33 -29.91 0.68
CA GLY A 34 4.65 -28.96 1.75
C GLY A 34 4.82 -27.50 1.32
N GLY A 35 4.63 -27.17 0.04
CA GLY A 35 4.67 -25.78 -0.42
C GLY A 35 3.41 -24.98 -0.06
N ILE A 36 3.47 -23.65 -0.22
CA ILE A 36 2.41 -22.73 0.20
C ILE A 36 1.17 -22.96 -0.67
N PRO A 37 0.05 -23.48 -0.13
CA PRO A 37 -1.14 -23.81 -0.91
C PRO A 37 -1.89 -22.56 -1.40
N TYR A 38 -1.72 -21.43 -0.71
CA TYR A 38 -2.36 -20.16 -1.03
C TYR A 38 -1.32 -19.08 -1.39
N ARG A 39 -0.66 -19.23 -2.54
CA ARG A 39 0.40 -18.30 -2.98
C ARG A 39 -0.14 -16.90 -3.27
N PHE A 40 -1.44 -16.79 -3.58
CA PHE A 40 -2.13 -15.51 -3.72
C PHE A 40 -2.13 -14.68 -2.43
N LEU A 41 -2.06 -15.29 -1.24
CA LEU A 41 -2.06 -14.59 0.04
C LEU A 41 -0.78 -13.75 0.18
N VAL A 42 0.37 -14.32 -0.20
CA VAL A 42 1.65 -13.61 -0.26
C VAL A 42 1.67 -12.55 -1.36
N LYS A 43 1.00 -12.79 -2.50
CA LYS A 43 0.88 -11.75 -3.54
C LYS A 43 -0.03 -10.59 -3.06
N GLY A 44 -1.06 -10.90 -2.29
CA GLY A 44 -1.99 -9.92 -1.74
C GLY A 44 -1.39 -9.02 -0.67
N THR A 45 -0.39 -9.48 0.09
CA THR A 45 0.30 -8.61 1.08
C THR A 45 0.98 -7.42 0.42
N ILE A 46 1.42 -7.54 -0.84
CA ILE A 46 1.96 -6.41 -1.62
C ILE A 46 0.86 -5.36 -1.81
N THR A 47 -0.31 -5.78 -2.30
CA THR A 47 -1.41 -4.84 -2.55
C THR A 47 -1.92 -4.20 -1.26
N VAL A 48 -2.04 -4.97 -0.18
CA VAL A 48 -2.43 -4.45 1.14
C VAL A 48 -1.37 -3.48 1.68
N GLY A 49 -0.10 -3.85 1.60
CA GLY A 49 1.01 -3.03 2.09
C GLY A 49 1.09 -1.66 1.41
N PHE A 50 0.99 -1.64 0.07
CA PHE A 50 0.98 -0.37 -0.68
C PHE A 50 -0.30 0.45 -0.48
N THR A 51 -1.43 -0.20 -0.19
CA THR A 51 -2.68 0.49 0.18
C THR A 51 -2.52 1.19 1.52
N LEU A 52 -1.98 0.51 2.53
CA LEU A 52 -1.68 1.09 3.84
C LEU A 52 -0.64 2.22 3.74
N LEU A 53 0.41 2.02 2.93
CA LEU A 53 1.42 3.04 2.67
C LEU A 53 0.82 4.29 2.03
N SER A 54 -0.10 4.11 1.07
CA SER A 54 -0.82 5.24 0.44
C SER A 54 -1.64 6.01 1.47
N LEU A 55 -2.35 5.32 2.36
CA LEU A 55 -3.12 5.93 3.46
C LEU A 55 -2.22 6.70 4.42
N GLN A 56 -1.09 6.12 4.82
CA GLN A 56 -0.13 6.77 5.72
C GLN A 56 0.44 8.05 5.09
N GLY A 57 0.85 7.99 3.82
CA GLY A 57 1.31 9.19 3.12
C GLY A 57 0.21 10.23 2.96
N LEU A 58 -1.03 9.82 2.71
CA LEU A 58 -2.14 10.77 2.63
C LEU A 58 -2.30 11.53 3.95
N SER A 59 -2.24 10.83 5.08
CA SER A 59 -2.28 11.43 6.43
C SER A 59 -1.15 12.44 6.63
N LEU A 60 0.10 12.03 6.35
CA LEU A 60 1.27 12.88 6.52
C LEU A 60 1.26 14.09 5.57
N GLY A 61 0.77 13.88 4.34
CA GLY A 61 0.63 14.92 3.34
C GLY A 61 -0.44 15.94 3.71
N LEU A 62 -1.56 15.51 4.28
CA LEU A 62 -2.63 16.38 4.79
C LEU A 62 -2.15 17.21 5.99
N HIS A 63 -1.53 16.60 6.99
CA HIS A 63 -0.94 17.33 8.12
C HIS A 63 0.06 18.40 7.64
N SER A 64 0.97 18.03 6.75
CA SER A 64 1.95 18.98 6.20
C SER A 64 1.28 20.14 5.44
N LEU A 65 0.17 19.87 4.72
CA LEU A 65 -0.60 20.89 4.02
C LEU A 65 -1.33 21.83 4.99
N LEU A 66 -1.96 21.29 6.03
CA LEU A 66 -2.69 22.06 7.04
C LEU A 66 -1.76 22.95 7.87
N GLN A 67 -0.57 22.45 8.17
CA GLN A 67 0.52 23.20 8.80
C GLN A 67 1.04 24.33 7.91
N LEU A 68 1.16 24.10 6.59
CA LEU A 68 1.52 25.15 5.61
C LEU A 68 0.43 26.22 5.48
N ILE A 69 -0.85 25.85 5.60
CA ILE A 69 -1.98 26.77 5.56
C ILE A 69 -2.13 27.53 6.90
N GLY A 70 -1.41 27.12 7.95
CA GLY A 70 -1.46 27.74 9.28
C GLY A 70 -2.72 27.41 10.06
N LEU A 71 -3.42 26.33 9.68
CA LEU A 71 -4.65 25.87 10.34
C LEU A 71 -4.36 24.88 11.48
N GLU A 72 -3.19 24.25 11.44
CA GLU A 72 -2.64 23.39 12.50
C GLU A 72 -1.42 24.06 13.14
N ALA A 73 -1.32 23.99 14.46
CA ALA A 73 -0.09 24.34 15.17
C ALA A 73 1.01 23.35 14.77
N PHE A 74 2.25 23.80 14.67
CA PHE A 74 3.39 22.90 14.53
C PHE A 74 3.39 22.02 15.78
N GLU A 75 2.97 20.77 15.63
CA GLU A 75 3.08 19.78 16.69
C GLU A 75 4.59 19.57 16.84
N GLU A 76 5.20 20.33 17.77
CA GLU A 76 6.59 20.11 18.16
C GLU A 76 6.65 18.67 18.66
N GLU A 77 7.25 17.80 17.86
CA GLU A 77 7.56 16.44 18.24
C GLU A 77 8.49 16.54 19.45
N LYS A 78 7.88 16.44 20.64
CA LYS A 78 8.59 16.51 21.90
C LYS A 78 9.54 15.30 21.95
N PRO A 79 10.84 15.53 22.19
CA PRO A 79 11.89 14.51 22.10
C PRO A 79 11.69 13.35 23.07
#